data_AF-A0A4R6C5K8-F1
#
_entry.id   AF-A0A4R6C5K8-F1
#
_cell.length_a   1.000
_cell.length_b   1.000
_cell.length_c   1.000
_cell.angle_alpha   90.00
_cell.angle_beta   90.00
_cell.angle_gamma   90.00
#
_symmetry.space_group_name_H-M   'P 1'
#
loop_
_entity.id
_entity.type
_entity.pdbx_description
1 polymer ?
#
loop_
_entity_poly.entity_id
_entity_poly.type
_entity_poly.pdbx_seq_one_letter_code
_entity_poly.pdbx_strand_id
1 'polypeptide(L)'
;MKRLILLSALFLAGCTQPAQLYDGQADVLFDAAHGQTAGEADWVIDGAFSSFNDVIRDMDYKTVSTEYDTTLTYEKLKQYKAVIIPEPNIPFKVEEQEAIERFVGEGGSIMMIADHYNADRNLNRFDSSEIFNGYRRGAFDDITKGLSHDEKQSERMEDVKSSDFLSDTFGVRFRYNALNNVRIDVDPAHDAFGLLNNVKSVNMHAGSTIAITNPKIAKGIIYPDKLSQKDRWPHAVDQGVYTNGGTDEGAFVAISKYKKGKAVFIGDSSIVEDETPKYVREDNGNSKETYDGIGEESHKTLLKNLVAWMMQPEDYTTLEGKAKPDQKTPLLSMEIPQQSMEPKHEPWGQPGHGYLWYDPSTFEQGSFGADSNKRVEHKSVTTEDGPLEILAPSSIKPGDYIKIDIYSQKQLEDVAIELIDSDGEQVGLFNGRPPGKSNTYDMKAKDNRFHCYFNGKIAREASQSVAVKVYSKGQMIDSKRIDINS
;
A
#
# COMPACT_ATOMS: atom_id res chain seq x y z
N MET A 1 52.68 -35.97 29.20
CA MET A 1 51.50 -35.15 29.60
C MET A 1 50.82 -34.67 28.31
N LYS A 2 49.72 -35.32 27.91
CA LYS A 2 48.38 -34.73 27.70
C LYS A 2 48.40 -33.45 26.83
N ARG A 3 48.15 -33.58 25.52
CA ARG A 3 46.86 -33.35 24.81
C ARG A 3 46.42 -31.88 24.84
N LEU A 4 46.28 -31.25 23.67
CA LEU A 4 44.95 -30.88 23.14
C LEU A 4 45.04 -30.42 21.67
N ILE A 5 44.31 -31.14 20.82
CA ILE A 5 43.90 -30.74 19.48
C ILE A 5 42.67 -29.86 19.67
N LEU A 6 42.66 -28.63 19.17
CA LEU A 6 41.45 -27.82 19.11
C LEU A 6 40.82 -27.99 17.72
N LEU A 7 39.74 -28.75 17.69
CA LEU A 7 38.73 -28.78 16.63
C LEU A 7 37.94 -27.47 16.74
N SER A 8 38.01 -26.59 15.74
CA SER A 8 37.05 -25.50 15.60
C SER A 8 35.86 -26.00 14.76
N ALA A 9 34.72 -26.12 15.43
CA ALA A 9 33.44 -26.45 14.84
C ALA A 9 32.95 -25.28 13.96
N LEU A 10 32.62 -25.58 12.71
CA LEU A 10 31.81 -24.71 11.86
C LEU A 10 30.37 -24.69 12.41
N PHE A 11 29.97 -23.59 13.05
CA PHE A 11 28.57 -23.26 13.23
C PHE A 11 28.13 -22.42 12.01
N LEU A 12 27.38 -23.05 11.10
CA LEU A 12 26.56 -22.35 10.11
C LEU A 12 25.35 -21.78 10.85
N ALA A 13 25.50 -20.56 11.37
CA ALA A 13 24.38 -19.72 11.74
C ALA A 13 24.09 -18.82 10.53
N GLY A 14 22.97 -19.07 9.85
CA GLY A 14 22.39 -18.14 8.90
C GLY A 14 22.05 -16.85 9.62
N CYS A 15 22.95 -15.87 9.53
CA CYS A 15 22.65 -14.50 9.90
C CYS A 15 22.01 -13.84 8.69
N THR A 16 20.72 -13.50 8.80
CA THR A 16 20.13 -12.40 8.03
C THR A 16 20.99 -11.17 8.28
N GLN A 17 21.83 -10.80 7.31
CA GLN A 17 22.58 -9.56 7.39
C GLN A 17 21.61 -8.39 7.19
N PRO A 18 21.70 -7.33 8.03
CA PRO A 18 21.02 -6.08 7.70
C PRO A 18 21.53 -5.59 6.34
N ALA A 19 20.65 -5.01 5.53
CA ALA A 19 20.99 -4.45 4.23
C ALA A 19 22.23 -3.54 4.40
N GLN A 20 23.37 -3.97 3.85
CA GLN A 20 24.58 -3.17 3.85
C GLN A 20 24.34 -1.96 2.95
N LEU A 21 24.38 -0.76 3.53
CA LEU A 21 24.59 0.47 2.78
C LEU A 21 25.96 0.35 2.09
N TYR A 22 25.95 0.10 0.79
CA TYR A 22 27.16 -0.03 -0.02
C TYR A 22 27.80 1.35 -0.25
N ASP A 23 29.13 1.42 -0.05
CA ASP A 23 29.98 2.59 -0.31
C ASP A 23 30.35 2.74 -1.81
N GLY A 24 29.37 2.53 -2.70
CA GLY A 24 29.52 2.66 -4.15
C GLY A 24 28.21 3.09 -4.81
N GLN A 25 28.29 3.71 -5.99
CA GLN A 25 27.10 4.16 -6.73
C GLN A 25 26.19 2.96 -7.02
N ALA A 26 24.98 2.98 -6.49
CA ALA A 26 23.98 1.94 -6.73
C ALA A 26 23.37 2.09 -8.13
N ASP A 27 22.90 0.98 -8.70
CA ASP A 27 22.29 0.96 -10.03
C ASP A 27 20.80 1.30 -9.98
N VAL A 28 20.11 0.88 -8.90
CA VAL A 28 18.66 0.95 -8.76
C VAL A 28 18.29 1.71 -7.49
N LEU A 29 17.44 2.72 -7.64
CA LEU A 29 16.77 3.40 -6.52
C LEU A 29 15.36 2.85 -6.37
N PHE A 30 15.00 2.40 -5.18
CA PHE A 30 13.61 2.18 -4.80
C PHE A 30 13.08 3.39 -4.06
N ASP A 31 11.89 3.84 -4.44
CA ASP A 31 11.18 4.85 -3.68
C ASP A 31 10.52 4.24 -2.43
N ALA A 32 10.71 4.92 -1.31
CA ALA A 32 10.05 4.66 -0.03
C ALA A 32 9.51 5.96 0.60
N ALA A 33 9.64 7.11 -0.08
CA ALA A 33 9.31 8.42 0.45
C ALA A 33 7.82 8.78 0.30
N HIS A 34 7.11 8.08 -0.58
CA HIS A 34 5.74 8.40 -1.01
C HIS A 34 4.72 7.44 -0.42
N GLY A 35 4.93 6.93 0.80
CA GLY A 35 3.93 6.13 1.50
C GLY A 35 3.88 4.66 1.08
N GLN A 36 4.98 4.09 0.59
CA GLN A 36 5.12 2.66 0.28
C GLN A 36 4.93 1.71 1.47
N THR A 37 4.85 2.27 2.67
CA THR A 37 4.61 1.53 3.91
C THR A 37 3.28 1.97 4.54
N ALA A 38 2.38 2.58 3.78
CA ALA A 38 1.04 2.89 4.26
C ALA A 38 0.17 1.63 4.32
N GLY A 39 -0.64 1.51 5.36
CA GLY A 39 -1.62 0.43 5.52
C GLY A 39 -1.04 -0.97 5.51
N GLU A 40 -1.48 -1.82 4.59
CA GLU A 40 -1.46 -3.29 4.76
C GLU A 40 -0.11 -3.96 4.51
N ALA A 41 0.80 -3.36 3.74
CA ALA A 41 2.07 -3.96 3.34
C ALA A 41 3.25 -2.98 3.45
N ASP A 42 4.45 -3.47 3.16
CA ASP A 42 5.71 -2.72 3.17
C ASP A 42 6.41 -2.86 1.81
N TRP A 43 5.99 -2.09 0.82
CA TRP A 43 6.53 -2.13 -0.55
C TRP A 43 7.93 -1.48 -0.66
N VAL A 44 8.87 -1.96 0.15
CA VAL A 44 10.24 -1.46 0.26
C VAL A 44 11.24 -2.62 0.19
N ILE A 45 12.49 -2.33 -0.18
CA ILE A 45 13.53 -3.33 -0.55
C ILE A 45 13.94 -4.31 0.57
N ASP A 46 13.56 -4.03 1.80
CA ASP A 46 13.79 -4.87 2.97
C ASP A 46 12.51 -5.13 3.78
N GLY A 47 11.36 -4.86 3.17
CA GLY A 47 10.03 -5.33 3.55
C GLY A 47 9.50 -6.28 2.48
N ALA A 48 8.20 -6.23 2.18
CA ALA A 48 7.48 -7.07 1.22
C ALA A 48 8.13 -7.21 -0.18
N PHE A 49 9.11 -6.37 -0.54
CA PHE A 49 9.84 -6.46 -1.81
C PHE A 49 11.26 -7.03 -1.65
N SER A 50 11.58 -7.66 -0.52
CA SER A 50 12.93 -8.15 -0.22
C SER A 50 13.42 -9.22 -1.20
N SER A 51 12.53 -10.12 -1.61
CA SER A 51 12.79 -11.17 -2.60
C SER A 51 12.97 -10.59 -4.01
N PHE A 52 12.28 -9.51 -4.35
CA PHE A 52 12.51 -8.81 -5.63
C PHE A 52 13.86 -8.07 -5.62
N ASN A 53 14.21 -7.47 -4.48
CA ASN A 53 15.54 -6.93 -4.27
C ASN A 53 16.63 -8.00 -4.41
N ASP A 54 16.43 -9.20 -3.87
CA ASP A 54 17.36 -10.34 -4.07
C ASP A 54 17.45 -10.77 -5.54
N VAL A 55 16.32 -10.76 -6.27
CA VAL A 55 16.32 -11.02 -7.72
C VAL A 55 17.22 -10.02 -8.47
N ILE A 56 17.17 -8.73 -8.12
CA ILE A 56 18.00 -7.69 -8.74
C ILE A 56 19.48 -7.87 -8.36
N ARG A 57 19.77 -8.22 -7.10
CA ARG A 57 21.15 -8.47 -6.62
C ARG A 57 21.78 -9.72 -7.24
N ASP A 58 20.99 -10.77 -7.46
CA ASP A 58 21.41 -11.98 -8.18
C ASP A 58 21.78 -11.69 -9.64
N MET A 59 21.31 -10.56 -10.19
CA MET A 59 21.69 -10.05 -11.51
C MET A 59 22.92 -9.12 -11.47
N ASP A 60 23.61 -9.04 -10.33
CA ASP A 60 24.80 -8.21 -10.07
C ASP A 60 24.53 -6.70 -10.10
N TYR A 61 23.30 -6.28 -9.84
CA TYR A 61 22.93 -4.87 -9.68
C TYR A 61 22.80 -4.49 -8.21
N LYS A 62 23.23 -3.26 -7.88
CA LYS A 62 23.13 -2.72 -6.52
C LYS A 62 21.85 -1.90 -6.35
N THR A 63 21.19 -2.10 -5.22
CA THR A 63 19.94 -1.44 -4.86
C THR A 63 20.11 -0.56 -3.64
N VAL A 64 19.43 0.58 -3.61
CA VAL A 64 19.24 1.42 -2.43
C VAL A 64 17.82 1.93 -2.37
N SER A 65 17.38 2.36 -1.20
CA SER A 65 16.07 2.99 -0.98
C SER A 65 16.24 4.49 -0.75
N THR A 66 15.21 5.28 -1.03
CA THR A 66 15.09 6.60 -0.43
C THR A 66 14.83 6.49 1.07
N GLU A 67 15.18 7.55 1.80
CA GLU A 67 14.72 7.74 3.18
C GLU A 67 13.26 8.22 3.17
N TYR A 68 12.59 8.16 4.32
CA TYR A 68 11.28 8.75 4.52
C TYR A 68 11.28 10.23 4.06
N ASP A 69 10.24 10.62 3.32
CA ASP A 69 10.01 12.01 2.86
C ASP A 69 11.09 12.61 1.93
N THR A 70 11.92 11.76 1.31
CA THR A 70 12.86 12.21 0.26
C THR A 70 12.11 12.68 -0.99
N THR A 71 12.28 13.94 -1.38
CA THR A 71 11.81 14.46 -2.67
C THR A 71 12.57 13.86 -3.86
N LEU A 72 11.87 13.40 -4.89
CA LEU A 72 12.45 12.81 -6.10
C LEU A 72 12.94 13.87 -7.09
N THR A 73 14.04 14.54 -6.76
CA THR A 73 14.67 15.53 -7.68
C THR A 73 15.44 14.85 -8.82
N TYR A 74 15.55 15.51 -9.98
CA TYR A 74 16.34 14.98 -11.09
C TYR A 74 17.82 14.74 -10.71
N GLU A 75 18.40 15.58 -9.85
CA GLU A 75 19.78 15.42 -9.36
C GLU A 75 19.97 14.14 -8.53
N LYS A 76 18.93 13.70 -7.82
CA LYS A 76 18.89 12.40 -7.13
C LYS A 76 18.74 11.29 -8.16
N LEU A 77 17.71 11.35 -9.01
CA LEU A 77 17.35 10.29 -9.94
C LEU A 77 18.48 9.96 -10.93
N LYS A 78 19.18 10.97 -11.48
CA LYS A 78 20.26 10.77 -12.48
C LYS A 78 21.49 10.02 -11.96
N GLN A 79 21.58 9.79 -10.65
CA GLN A 79 22.65 8.99 -10.05
C GLN A 79 22.44 7.48 -10.26
N TYR A 80 21.25 7.08 -10.70
CA TYR A 80 20.88 5.67 -10.86
C TYR A 80 20.60 5.36 -12.33
N LYS A 81 20.69 4.08 -12.70
CA LYS A 81 20.29 3.60 -14.03
C LYS A 81 18.79 3.38 -14.10
N ALA A 82 18.22 2.90 -13.00
CA ALA A 82 16.79 2.69 -12.89
C ALA A 82 16.22 3.19 -11.56
N VAL A 83 14.95 3.55 -11.59
CA VAL A 83 14.13 3.83 -10.40
C VAL A 83 12.92 2.90 -10.39
N ILE A 84 12.58 2.35 -9.23
CA ILE A 84 11.40 1.52 -9.01
C ILE A 84 10.53 2.22 -7.98
N ILE A 85 9.30 2.52 -8.37
CA ILE A 85 8.30 3.14 -7.51
C ILE A 85 7.16 2.13 -7.36
N PRO A 86 7.11 1.41 -6.24
CA PRO A 86 5.96 0.58 -5.94
C PRO A 86 4.93 1.38 -5.15
N GLU A 87 3.66 1.16 -5.43
CA GLU A 87 2.50 1.60 -4.65
C GLU A 87 2.65 2.87 -3.80
N PRO A 88 2.91 4.03 -4.43
CA PRO A 88 2.89 5.28 -3.70
C PRO A 88 1.47 5.53 -3.16
N ASN A 89 1.40 6.05 -1.95
CA ASN A 89 0.18 6.51 -1.28
C ASN A 89 0.25 8.02 -0.97
N ILE A 90 1.27 8.74 -1.46
CA ILE A 90 1.38 10.21 -1.37
C ILE A 90 1.51 10.75 -2.80
N PRO A 91 0.73 11.78 -3.18
CA PRO A 91 0.78 12.34 -4.52
C PRO A 91 2.13 13.00 -4.82
N PHE A 92 2.63 12.81 -6.04
CA PHE A 92 3.80 13.52 -6.53
C PHE A 92 3.51 15.00 -6.71
N LYS A 93 4.48 15.83 -6.33
CA LYS A 93 4.48 17.25 -6.69
C LYS A 93 4.75 17.43 -8.17
N VAL A 94 4.38 18.59 -8.72
CA VAL A 94 4.68 18.93 -10.12
C VAL A 94 6.17 18.80 -10.43
N GLU A 95 7.04 19.27 -9.54
CA GLU A 95 8.50 19.18 -9.71
C GLU A 95 9.03 17.73 -9.74
N GLU A 96 8.38 16.80 -9.06
CA GLU A 96 8.75 15.39 -9.06
C GLU A 96 8.31 14.69 -10.35
N GLN A 97 7.11 15.02 -10.85
CA GLN A 97 6.67 14.58 -12.18
C GLN A 97 7.65 15.06 -13.26
N GLU A 98 8.06 16.33 -13.22
CA GLU A 98 9.07 16.90 -14.14
C GLU A 98 10.43 16.22 -14.00
N ALA A 99 10.85 15.91 -12.77
CA ALA A 99 12.10 15.21 -12.51
C ALA A 99 12.09 13.78 -13.06
N ILE A 100 10.99 13.03 -12.88
CA ILE A 100 10.78 11.69 -13.44
C ILE A 100 10.79 11.76 -14.96
N GLU A 101 10.02 12.69 -15.55
CA GLU A 101 9.99 12.90 -17.00
C GLU A 101 11.40 13.15 -17.54
N ARG A 102 12.15 14.05 -16.91
CA ARG A 102 13.51 14.40 -17.34
C ARG A 102 14.47 13.22 -17.19
N PHE A 103 14.43 12.53 -16.06
CA PHE A 103 15.26 11.36 -15.79
C PHE A 103 15.10 10.29 -16.86
N VAL A 104 13.86 9.88 -17.15
CA VAL A 104 13.60 8.89 -18.20
C VAL A 104 13.91 9.48 -19.57
N GLY A 105 13.55 10.74 -19.82
CA GLY A 105 13.80 11.42 -21.08
C GLY A 105 15.27 11.47 -21.49
N GLU A 106 16.17 11.54 -20.51
CA GLU A 106 17.62 11.57 -20.69
C GLU A 106 18.28 10.18 -20.75
N GLY A 107 17.53 9.09 -20.51
CA GLY A 107 18.00 7.71 -20.69
C GLY A 107 17.87 6.80 -19.47
N GLY A 108 17.37 7.32 -18.34
CA GLY A 108 17.03 6.50 -17.18
C GLY A 108 15.87 5.54 -17.46
N SER A 109 15.76 4.49 -16.65
CA SER A 109 14.64 3.56 -16.72
C SER A 109 13.77 3.66 -15.47
N ILE A 110 12.45 3.50 -15.60
CA ILE A 110 11.54 3.50 -14.46
C ILE A 110 10.61 2.28 -14.46
N MET A 111 10.31 1.74 -13.28
CA MET A 111 9.26 0.74 -13.08
C MET A 111 8.24 1.31 -12.11
N MET A 112 6.97 1.36 -12.52
CA MET A 112 5.85 1.82 -11.72
C MET A 112 4.92 0.64 -11.47
N ILE A 113 4.76 0.27 -10.21
CA ILE A 113 3.93 -0.86 -9.79
C ILE A 113 2.76 -0.28 -9.01
N ALA A 114 1.56 -0.40 -9.55
CA ALA A 114 0.34 0.13 -8.97
C ALA A 114 -0.49 -1.00 -8.35
N ASP A 115 -1.70 -0.65 -7.93
CA ASP A 115 -2.75 -1.55 -7.48
C ASP A 115 -4.11 -1.07 -8.05
N HIS A 116 -5.17 -1.79 -7.74
CA HIS A 116 -6.55 -1.48 -8.09
C HIS A 116 -7.02 -0.12 -7.52
N TYR A 117 -8.08 0.44 -8.12
CA TYR A 117 -8.78 1.58 -7.51
C TYR A 117 -9.47 1.13 -6.20
N ASN A 118 -9.58 2.01 -5.20
CA ASN A 118 -9.95 1.66 -3.82
C ASN A 118 -8.86 0.88 -3.05
N ALA A 119 -7.60 1.21 -3.30
CA ALA A 119 -6.38 0.75 -2.62
C ALA A 119 -5.66 1.87 -1.83
N ASP A 120 -6.30 3.00 -1.55
CA ASP A 120 -5.75 4.07 -0.69
C ASP A 120 -5.53 3.54 0.74
N ARG A 121 -4.25 3.39 1.10
CA ARG A 121 -3.81 2.70 2.32
C ARG A 121 -3.60 3.64 3.52
N ASN A 122 -3.47 4.95 3.28
CA ASN A 122 -3.32 5.98 4.33
C ASN A 122 -4.56 6.85 4.49
N LEU A 123 -5.64 6.53 3.77
CA LEU A 123 -6.94 7.19 3.85
C LEU A 123 -6.86 8.67 3.45
N ASN A 124 -5.97 9.00 2.51
CA ASN A 124 -5.79 10.36 2.00
C ASN A 124 -6.57 10.64 0.70
N ARG A 125 -7.27 9.63 0.17
CA ARG A 125 -8.08 9.62 -1.06
C ARG A 125 -7.28 9.51 -2.36
N PHE A 126 -6.00 9.17 -2.31
CA PHE A 126 -5.17 8.94 -3.49
C PHE A 126 -4.81 7.45 -3.59
N ASP A 127 -5.32 6.80 -4.62
CA ASP A 127 -4.86 5.45 -4.97
C ASP A 127 -3.52 5.54 -5.74
N SER A 128 -2.68 4.49 -5.66
CA SER A 128 -1.39 4.45 -6.36
C SER A 128 -1.53 4.65 -7.87
N SER A 129 -2.57 4.07 -8.47
CA SER A 129 -2.93 4.27 -9.88
C SER A 129 -3.21 5.74 -10.22
N GLU A 130 -3.88 6.48 -9.34
CA GLU A 130 -4.17 7.91 -9.49
C GLU A 130 -2.92 8.77 -9.35
N ILE A 131 -2.06 8.43 -8.39
CA ILE A 131 -0.78 9.11 -8.17
C ILE A 131 0.11 8.99 -9.40
N PHE A 132 0.22 7.79 -9.98
CA PHE A 132 0.95 7.60 -11.23
C PHE A 132 0.30 8.33 -12.40
N ASN A 133 -1.02 8.28 -12.52
CA ASN A 133 -1.74 8.97 -13.58
C ASN A 133 -1.58 10.50 -13.49
N GLY A 134 -1.34 11.04 -12.30
CA GLY A 134 -1.17 12.47 -12.03
C GLY A 134 -2.46 13.17 -11.62
N TYR A 135 -3.54 12.43 -11.36
CA TYR A 135 -4.84 13.00 -11.01
C TYR A 135 -5.76 12.01 -10.29
N ARG A 136 -6.71 12.55 -9.52
CA ARG A 136 -7.77 11.80 -8.85
C ARG A 136 -9.03 11.69 -9.69
N ARG A 137 -9.64 10.51 -9.70
CA ARG A 137 -10.93 10.20 -10.31
C ARG A 137 -12.01 11.09 -9.68
N GLY A 138 -12.74 11.84 -10.50
CA GLY A 138 -13.79 12.74 -10.03
C GLY A 138 -13.33 14.02 -9.33
N ALA A 139 -12.02 14.30 -9.37
CA ALA A 139 -11.39 15.46 -8.76
C ALA A 139 -10.31 16.08 -9.68
N PHE A 140 -10.45 15.94 -11.01
CA PHE A 140 -9.47 16.49 -11.95
C PHE A 140 -9.40 18.03 -11.93
N ASP A 141 -10.53 18.72 -11.82
CA ASP A 141 -10.56 20.19 -11.79
C ASP A 141 -10.12 20.78 -10.43
N ASP A 142 -10.24 19.98 -9.35
CA ASP A 142 -9.80 20.33 -8.01
C ASP A 142 -9.27 19.07 -7.30
N ILE A 143 -7.96 18.83 -7.41
CA ILE A 143 -7.28 17.68 -6.78
C ILE A 143 -7.45 17.64 -5.25
N THR A 144 -7.81 18.78 -4.65
CA THR A 144 -8.03 18.93 -3.20
C THR A 144 -9.47 18.67 -2.78
N LYS A 145 -10.34 18.24 -3.71
CA LYS A 145 -11.73 17.92 -3.42
C LYS A 145 -11.83 16.88 -2.31
N GLY A 146 -12.67 17.19 -1.31
CA GLY A 146 -12.89 16.35 -0.13
C GLY A 146 -11.82 16.46 0.97
N LEU A 147 -10.71 17.18 0.75
CA LEU A 147 -9.70 17.42 1.78
C LEU A 147 -10.14 18.51 2.77
N SER A 148 -9.78 18.34 4.04
CA SER A 148 -9.89 19.33 5.11
C SER A 148 -8.94 20.52 4.90
N HIS A 149 -9.07 21.55 5.74
CA HIS A 149 -8.20 22.72 5.68
C HIS A 149 -6.73 22.37 5.91
N ASP A 150 -6.46 21.53 6.92
CA ASP A 150 -5.10 21.18 7.34
C ASP A 150 -4.43 20.25 6.32
N GLU A 151 -5.17 19.29 5.76
CA GLU A 151 -4.68 18.44 4.66
C GLU A 151 -4.23 19.30 3.46
N LYS A 152 -5.02 20.31 3.07
CA LYS A 152 -4.69 21.22 1.97
C LYS A 152 -3.45 22.08 2.22
N GLN A 153 -3.15 22.37 3.47
CA GLN A 153 -1.99 23.20 3.86
C GLN A 153 -0.75 22.38 4.22
N SER A 154 -0.86 21.05 4.23
CA SER A 154 0.28 20.18 4.53
C SER A 154 1.38 20.28 3.47
N GLU A 155 2.62 20.06 3.88
CA GLU A 155 3.78 20.02 2.96
C GLU A 155 3.63 18.91 1.90
N ARG A 156 2.88 17.85 2.22
CA ARG A 156 2.56 16.74 1.31
C ARG A 156 1.62 17.14 0.17
N MET A 157 0.82 18.19 0.34
CA MET A 157 -0.08 18.72 -0.71
C MET A 157 0.45 19.99 -1.39
N GLU A 158 1.61 20.48 -0.97
CA GLU A 158 2.23 21.64 -1.60
C GLU A 158 2.60 21.33 -3.06
N ASP A 159 2.16 22.19 -3.98
CA ASP A 159 2.40 22.08 -5.42
C ASP A 159 1.96 20.75 -6.07
N VAL A 160 0.93 20.12 -5.49
CA VAL A 160 0.22 19.00 -6.11
C VAL A 160 -0.85 19.56 -7.06
N LYS A 161 -0.81 19.16 -8.33
CA LYS A 161 -1.77 19.61 -9.37
C LYS A 161 -2.17 18.42 -10.24
N SER A 162 -3.44 18.43 -10.69
CA SER A 162 -3.90 17.45 -11.67
C SER A 162 -3.23 17.65 -13.02
N SER A 163 -2.76 16.55 -13.58
CA SER A 163 -2.21 16.40 -14.93
C SER A 163 -2.62 15.02 -15.46
N ASP A 164 -2.53 14.78 -16.77
CA ASP A 164 -2.65 13.42 -17.34
C ASP A 164 -1.25 12.83 -17.57
N PHE A 165 -0.39 13.00 -16.56
CA PHE A 165 1.08 12.83 -16.61
C PHE A 165 1.51 11.52 -17.26
N LEU A 166 0.94 10.39 -16.82
CA LEU A 166 1.35 9.08 -17.31
C LEU A 166 1.03 8.90 -18.79
N SER A 167 -0.13 9.38 -19.23
CA SER A 167 -0.57 9.28 -20.62
C SER A 167 0.23 10.21 -21.51
N ASP A 168 0.43 11.46 -21.08
CA ASP A 168 1.17 12.48 -21.83
C ASP A 168 2.66 12.13 -21.98
N THR A 169 3.25 11.54 -20.93
CA THR A 169 4.68 11.19 -20.90
C THR A 169 4.94 9.81 -21.49
N PHE A 170 4.26 8.80 -20.97
CA PHE A 170 4.59 7.40 -21.24
C PHE A 170 3.61 6.70 -22.18
N GLY A 171 2.51 7.34 -22.59
CA GLY A 171 1.56 6.75 -23.52
C GLY A 171 0.73 5.62 -22.92
N VAL A 172 0.61 5.58 -21.59
CA VAL A 172 -0.21 4.61 -20.86
C VAL A 172 -1.01 5.29 -19.75
N ARG A 173 -2.04 4.60 -19.25
CA ARG A 173 -2.79 5.01 -18.07
C ARG A 173 -3.16 3.80 -17.22
N PHE A 174 -2.98 3.84 -15.91
CA PHE A 174 -3.60 2.85 -15.03
C PHE A 174 -5.11 3.06 -15.02
N ARG A 175 -5.88 2.00 -15.26
CA ARG A 175 -7.34 2.05 -15.26
C ARG A 175 -7.87 1.92 -13.84
N TYR A 176 -9.14 2.28 -13.64
CA TYR A 176 -9.80 2.18 -12.33
C TYR A 176 -10.48 0.81 -12.09
N ASN A 177 -10.29 -0.15 -12.99
CA ASN A 177 -10.88 -1.46 -12.83
C ASN A 177 -10.20 -2.21 -11.68
N ALA A 178 -10.88 -3.22 -11.17
CA ALA A 178 -10.44 -3.99 -10.02
C ALA A 178 -10.81 -5.44 -10.27
N LEU A 179 -9.83 -6.18 -10.78
CA LEU A 179 -9.92 -7.59 -11.11
C LEU A 179 -9.49 -8.38 -9.88
N ASN A 180 -10.20 -9.46 -9.54
CA ASN A 180 -9.95 -10.29 -8.37
C ASN A 180 -8.70 -11.18 -8.56
N ASN A 181 -8.77 -12.45 -8.14
CA ASN A 181 -7.78 -13.46 -8.47
C ASN A 181 -7.92 -13.87 -9.93
N VAL A 182 -7.01 -13.40 -10.79
CA VAL A 182 -7.01 -13.73 -12.22
C VAL A 182 -5.67 -14.36 -12.57
N ARG A 183 -5.75 -15.61 -13.02
CA ARG A 183 -4.65 -16.25 -13.73
C ARG A 183 -4.67 -15.82 -15.19
N ILE A 184 -3.52 -15.38 -15.69
CA ILE A 184 -3.33 -14.93 -17.06
C ILE A 184 -2.31 -15.83 -17.75
N ASP A 185 -2.74 -16.57 -18.77
CA ASP A 185 -1.81 -17.29 -19.63
C ASP A 185 -1.14 -16.29 -20.59
N VAL A 186 0.18 -16.35 -20.71
CA VAL A 186 0.92 -15.39 -21.53
C VAL A 186 0.86 -15.80 -23.00
N ASP A 187 0.38 -14.90 -23.85
CA ASP A 187 0.40 -15.06 -25.32
C ASP A 187 1.71 -14.48 -25.91
N PRO A 188 2.59 -15.33 -26.49
CA PRO A 188 3.82 -14.88 -27.14
C PRO A 188 3.61 -13.88 -28.28
N ALA A 189 2.40 -13.76 -28.85
CA ALA A 189 2.09 -12.77 -29.88
C ALA A 189 2.15 -11.32 -29.36
N HIS A 190 2.12 -11.11 -28.04
CA HIS A 190 2.33 -9.83 -27.38
C HIS A 190 3.78 -9.58 -26.98
N ASP A 191 4.68 -10.55 -27.15
CA ASP A 191 6.09 -10.38 -26.80
C ASP A 191 6.72 -9.17 -27.51
N ALA A 192 7.60 -8.51 -26.78
CA ALA A 192 8.49 -7.50 -27.28
C ALA A 192 9.86 -7.75 -26.66
N PHE A 193 10.91 -7.75 -27.49
CA PHE A 193 12.30 -7.87 -27.04
C PHE A 193 12.62 -9.16 -26.26
N GLY A 194 11.80 -10.21 -26.37
CA GLY A 194 12.00 -11.45 -25.61
C GLY A 194 11.65 -11.32 -24.12
N LEU A 195 10.89 -10.30 -23.73
CA LEU A 195 10.45 -10.08 -22.34
C LEU A 195 9.62 -11.24 -21.79
N LEU A 196 8.93 -11.99 -22.65
CA LEU A 196 8.10 -13.14 -22.29
C LEU A 196 8.85 -14.48 -22.44
N ASN A 197 10.16 -14.46 -22.70
CA ASN A 197 10.95 -15.68 -22.77
C ASN A 197 10.87 -16.46 -21.45
N ASN A 198 10.41 -17.72 -21.56
CA ASN A 198 10.17 -18.62 -20.43
C ASN A 198 9.11 -18.15 -19.42
N VAL A 199 8.28 -17.17 -19.78
CA VAL A 199 7.12 -16.74 -19.00
C VAL A 199 5.89 -17.46 -19.57
N LYS A 200 5.29 -18.34 -18.79
CA LYS A 200 4.09 -19.09 -19.23
C LYS A 200 2.80 -18.40 -18.83
N SER A 201 2.80 -17.80 -17.65
CA SER A 201 1.61 -17.25 -17.02
C SER A 201 1.98 -16.43 -15.80
N VAL A 202 1.04 -15.61 -15.37
CA VAL A 202 1.09 -14.80 -14.15
C VAL A 202 -0.26 -14.86 -13.43
N ASN A 203 -0.29 -14.52 -12.16
CA ASN A 203 -1.47 -14.39 -11.33
C ASN A 203 -1.53 -12.97 -10.75
N MET A 204 -2.70 -12.38 -10.80
CA MET A 204 -3.03 -11.09 -10.20
C MET A 204 -4.00 -11.33 -9.04
N HIS A 205 -3.88 -10.58 -7.96
CA HIS A 205 -4.63 -10.75 -6.71
C HIS A 205 -5.24 -9.44 -6.20
N ALA A 206 -6.34 -9.03 -6.84
CA ALA A 206 -6.90 -7.68 -6.69
C ALA A 206 -5.97 -6.68 -7.38
N GLY A 207 -6.18 -6.42 -8.67
CA GLY A 207 -5.32 -5.52 -9.44
C GLY A 207 -6.06 -4.71 -10.48
N SER A 208 -5.37 -3.72 -11.05
CA SER A 208 -5.85 -2.93 -12.19
C SER A 208 -5.21 -3.39 -13.50
N THR A 209 -5.74 -2.90 -14.61
CA THR A 209 -5.08 -2.98 -15.92
C THR A 209 -4.61 -1.61 -16.39
N ILE A 210 -3.86 -1.61 -17.49
CA ILE A 210 -3.17 -0.47 -18.06
C ILE A 210 -3.71 -0.26 -19.47
N ALA A 211 -4.26 0.93 -19.73
CA ALA A 211 -4.68 1.36 -21.04
C ALA A 211 -3.48 1.87 -21.85
N ILE A 212 -3.38 1.49 -23.12
CA ILE A 212 -2.44 2.07 -24.07
C ILE A 212 -3.08 3.33 -24.67
N THR A 213 -2.52 4.51 -24.39
CA THR A 213 -3.02 5.80 -24.91
C THR A 213 -2.23 6.27 -26.13
N ASN A 214 -0.96 5.87 -26.26
CA ASN A 214 -0.10 6.14 -27.41
C ASN A 214 0.72 4.90 -27.85
N PRO A 215 0.22 4.10 -28.82
CA PRO A 215 0.87 2.86 -29.24
C PRO A 215 2.17 3.04 -30.03
N LYS A 216 2.58 4.28 -30.32
CA LYS A 216 3.90 4.54 -30.92
C LYS A 216 5.03 4.33 -29.93
N ILE A 217 4.79 4.69 -28.68
CA ILE A 217 5.79 4.64 -27.61
C ILE A 217 5.47 3.58 -26.56
N ALA A 218 4.21 3.15 -26.44
CA ALA A 218 3.78 2.18 -25.44
C ALA A 218 3.19 0.91 -26.05
N LYS A 219 3.28 -0.19 -25.29
CA LYS A 219 2.74 -1.50 -25.67
C LYS A 219 2.42 -2.33 -24.43
N GLY A 220 1.29 -3.04 -24.45
CA GLY A 220 1.02 -4.10 -23.47
C GLY A 220 1.68 -5.40 -23.88
N ILE A 221 2.21 -6.13 -22.89
CA ILE A 221 2.91 -7.40 -23.09
C ILE A 221 2.22 -8.58 -22.41
N ILE A 222 1.35 -8.32 -21.43
CA ILE A 222 0.51 -9.33 -20.78
C ILE A 222 -0.90 -8.76 -20.70
N TYR A 223 -1.89 -9.50 -21.18
CA TYR A 223 -3.30 -9.10 -21.19
C TYR A 223 -4.13 -10.19 -20.53
N PRO A 224 -5.11 -9.85 -19.67
CA PRO A 224 -6.01 -10.86 -19.15
C PRO A 224 -6.77 -11.52 -20.30
N ASP A 225 -7.02 -12.83 -20.18
CA ASP A 225 -7.87 -13.57 -21.12
C ASP A 225 -9.34 -13.16 -20.97
N LYS A 226 -10.28 -13.98 -21.42
CA LYS A 226 -11.71 -13.73 -21.26
C LYS A 226 -12.09 -13.64 -19.78
N LEU A 227 -12.59 -12.48 -19.39
CA LEU A 227 -13.12 -12.20 -18.05
C LEU A 227 -14.65 -12.24 -18.03
N SER A 228 -15.19 -12.34 -16.83
CA SER A 228 -16.60 -12.26 -16.51
C SER A 228 -16.81 -11.48 -15.21
N GLN A 229 -18.05 -11.19 -14.87
CA GLN A 229 -18.36 -10.53 -13.59
C GLN A 229 -17.99 -11.35 -12.34
N LYS A 230 -17.61 -12.62 -12.47
CA LYS A 230 -17.06 -13.42 -11.36
C LYS A 230 -15.61 -13.06 -11.04
N ASP A 231 -14.93 -12.46 -12.01
CA ASP A 231 -13.52 -12.07 -11.93
C ASP A 231 -13.39 -10.62 -11.42
N ARG A 232 -14.52 -9.94 -11.16
CA ARG A 232 -14.56 -8.64 -10.47
C ARG A 232 -14.14 -8.83 -9.01
N TRP A 233 -13.25 -7.97 -8.51
CA TRP A 233 -12.92 -7.90 -7.09
C TRP A 233 -14.18 -7.56 -6.27
N PRO A 234 -14.51 -8.30 -5.19
CA PRO A 234 -15.76 -8.10 -4.45
C PRO A 234 -15.98 -6.66 -3.96
N HIS A 235 -14.91 -5.95 -3.62
CA HIS A 235 -14.93 -4.59 -3.10
C HIS A 235 -14.83 -3.50 -4.17
N ALA A 236 -14.71 -3.87 -5.46
CA ALA A 236 -14.69 -2.92 -6.56
C ALA A 236 -15.87 -1.94 -6.45
N VAL A 237 -15.57 -0.66 -6.55
CA VAL A 237 -16.56 0.42 -6.32
C VAL A 237 -17.36 0.77 -7.57
N ASP A 238 -17.06 0.14 -8.70
CA ASP A 238 -17.84 0.17 -9.94
C ASP A 238 -17.99 -1.26 -10.52
N GLN A 239 -18.15 -1.37 -11.85
CA GLN A 239 -18.33 -2.62 -12.57
C GLN A 239 -17.10 -3.57 -12.50
N GLY A 240 -15.92 -3.09 -12.12
CA GLY A 240 -14.70 -3.86 -11.83
C GLY A 240 -14.04 -4.61 -13.00
N VAL A 241 -14.83 -5.14 -13.94
CA VAL A 241 -14.42 -5.71 -15.24
C VAL A 241 -15.07 -4.86 -16.32
N TYR A 242 -14.29 -4.28 -17.23
CA TYR A 242 -14.77 -3.21 -18.11
C TYR A 242 -15.22 -3.69 -19.48
N THR A 243 -14.49 -4.62 -20.09
CA THR A 243 -14.76 -5.09 -21.46
C THR A 243 -14.74 -6.62 -21.60
N ASN A 244 -14.74 -7.35 -20.48
CA ASN A 244 -14.71 -8.81 -20.42
C ASN A 244 -13.36 -9.41 -20.85
N GLY A 245 -12.26 -8.69 -20.60
CA GLY A 245 -10.91 -9.18 -20.85
C GLY A 245 -10.33 -8.84 -22.23
N GLY A 246 -9.17 -9.41 -22.52
CA GLY A 246 -8.39 -9.17 -23.73
C GLY A 246 -7.76 -7.78 -23.78
N THR A 247 -7.34 -7.36 -24.98
CA THR A 247 -6.69 -6.06 -25.22
C THR A 247 -7.57 -4.86 -24.88
N ASP A 248 -8.89 -5.01 -25.00
CA ASP A 248 -9.85 -3.95 -24.68
C ASP A 248 -9.98 -3.73 -23.17
N GLU A 249 -9.67 -4.75 -22.36
CA GLU A 249 -9.63 -4.63 -20.89
C GLU A 249 -8.36 -3.91 -20.45
N GLY A 250 -7.34 -3.83 -21.31
CA GLY A 250 -6.04 -3.25 -20.99
C GLY A 250 -5.06 -4.30 -20.51
N ALA A 251 -3.78 -3.94 -20.56
CA ALA A 251 -2.69 -4.84 -20.20
C ALA A 251 -2.57 -4.98 -18.69
N PHE A 252 -2.18 -6.15 -18.20
CA PHE A 252 -1.71 -6.30 -16.82
C PHE A 252 -0.27 -5.78 -16.67
N VAL A 253 0.56 -5.98 -17.69
CA VAL A 253 1.93 -5.42 -17.77
C VAL A 253 2.12 -4.72 -19.09
N ALA A 254 2.63 -3.48 -19.05
CA ALA A 254 2.95 -2.68 -20.22
C ALA A 254 4.37 -2.10 -20.14
N ILE A 255 4.89 -1.74 -21.30
CA ILE A 255 6.19 -1.07 -21.45
C ILE A 255 6.04 0.21 -22.27
N SER A 256 6.95 1.15 -22.06
CA SER A 256 7.06 2.35 -22.88
C SER A 256 8.49 2.74 -23.19
N LYS A 257 8.68 3.41 -24.33
CA LYS A 257 9.91 4.06 -24.76
C LYS A 257 9.69 5.57 -24.79
N TYR A 258 10.05 6.26 -23.71
CA TYR A 258 9.98 7.72 -23.65
C TYR A 258 11.34 8.36 -23.93
N LYS A 259 11.46 9.02 -25.10
CA LYS A 259 12.72 9.57 -25.61
C LYS A 259 13.83 8.49 -25.50
N LYS A 260 14.89 8.71 -24.71
CA LYS A 260 16.01 7.77 -24.59
C LYS A 260 15.77 6.65 -23.57
N GLY A 261 14.90 6.87 -22.59
CA GLY A 261 14.68 5.96 -21.48
C GLY A 261 13.61 4.92 -21.75
N LYS A 262 13.30 4.14 -20.72
CA LYS A 262 12.29 3.06 -20.75
C LYS A 262 11.42 3.14 -19.52
N ALA A 263 10.19 2.69 -19.64
CA ALA A 263 9.28 2.55 -18.52
C ALA A 263 8.59 1.18 -18.53
N VAL A 264 8.38 0.61 -17.35
CA VAL A 264 7.61 -0.62 -17.11
C VAL A 264 6.46 -0.28 -16.18
N PHE A 265 5.28 -0.82 -16.46
CA PHE A 265 4.05 -0.61 -15.70
C PHE A 265 3.45 -1.96 -15.34
N ILE A 266 3.14 -2.15 -14.05
CA ILE A 266 2.53 -3.38 -13.52
C ILE A 266 1.28 -2.97 -12.74
N GLY A 267 0.13 -3.56 -13.07
CA GLY A 267 -1.17 -3.17 -12.50
C GLY A 267 -1.47 -3.69 -11.09
N ASP A 268 -0.59 -4.50 -10.52
CA ASP A 268 -0.72 -5.11 -9.20
C ASP A 268 0.66 -5.45 -8.62
N SER A 269 0.89 -5.10 -7.36
CA SER A 269 2.12 -5.42 -6.64
C SER A 269 2.20 -6.88 -6.21
N SER A 270 1.09 -7.63 -6.21
CA SER A 270 1.04 -9.02 -5.75
C SER A 270 2.05 -9.93 -6.47
N ILE A 271 2.45 -9.61 -7.70
CA ILE A 271 3.44 -10.41 -8.45
C ILE A 271 4.88 -10.18 -7.98
N VAL A 272 5.09 -9.19 -7.12
CA VAL A 272 6.40 -8.74 -6.64
C VAL A 272 6.56 -8.99 -5.15
N GLU A 273 5.46 -8.97 -4.40
CA GLU A 273 5.43 -9.13 -2.95
C GLU A 273 5.92 -10.51 -2.44
N ASP A 274 6.45 -10.50 -1.21
CA ASP A 274 6.82 -11.65 -0.39
C ASP A 274 6.29 -11.50 1.06
N GLU A 275 6.41 -12.56 1.88
CA GLU A 275 5.93 -12.59 3.27
C GLU A 275 6.88 -11.92 4.29
N THR A 276 7.40 -10.72 4.00
CA THR A 276 8.36 -10.03 4.90
C THR A 276 7.94 -8.62 5.35
N PRO A 277 6.78 -8.44 6.00
CA PRO A 277 6.46 -7.16 6.62
C PRO A 277 7.50 -6.81 7.70
N LYS A 278 7.88 -5.54 7.75
CA LYS A 278 8.91 -4.98 8.61
C LYS A 278 8.36 -3.94 9.59
N TYR A 279 7.39 -3.14 9.16
CA TYR A 279 6.84 -2.03 9.92
C TYR A 279 5.42 -2.33 10.39
N VAL A 280 5.00 -1.65 11.47
CA VAL A 280 3.57 -1.63 11.84
C VAL A 280 2.83 -0.57 11.04
N ARG A 281 1.50 -0.68 10.99
CA ARG A 281 0.65 0.34 10.39
C ARG A 281 0.79 1.69 11.10
N GLU A 282 0.91 2.77 10.33
CA GLU A 282 1.05 4.12 10.87
C GLU A 282 -0.21 4.65 11.59
N ASP A 283 -1.40 4.17 11.24
CA ASP A 283 -2.68 4.65 11.76
C ASP A 283 -3.12 4.00 13.09
N ASN A 284 -2.65 2.78 13.37
CA ASN A 284 -3.12 2.01 14.51
C ASN A 284 -2.09 1.07 15.17
N GLY A 285 -0.90 0.91 14.58
CA GLY A 285 0.19 0.10 15.13
C GLY A 285 -0.02 -1.42 15.00
N ASN A 286 -1.03 -1.88 14.27
CA ASN A 286 -1.21 -3.30 14.00
C ASN A 286 -0.10 -3.82 13.08
N SER A 287 0.17 -5.12 13.20
CA SER A 287 1.01 -5.85 12.25
C SER A 287 0.37 -5.86 10.86
N LYS A 288 1.24 -5.98 9.86
CA LYS A 288 0.89 -6.03 8.44
C LYS A 288 0.85 -7.46 7.94
N GLU A 289 0.03 -7.69 6.91
CA GLU A 289 -0.09 -8.97 6.21
C GLU A 289 0.21 -8.72 4.73
N THR A 290 1.23 -9.38 4.20
CA THR A 290 1.66 -9.23 2.81
C THR A 290 1.26 -10.44 1.99
N TYR A 291 1.32 -10.33 0.66
CA TYR A 291 0.99 -11.43 -0.26
C TYR A 291 2.27 -12.04 -0.85
N ASP A 292 2.63 -13.28 -0.50
CA ASP A 292 3.81 -13.95 -1.10
C ASP A 292 3.53 -14.47 -2.51
N GLY A 293 3.53 -13.54 -3.48
CA GLY A 293 3.23 -13.84 -4.86
C GLY A 293 4.45 -13.92 -5.79
N ILE A 294 5.63 -13.43 -5.41
CA ILE A 294 6.82 -13.46 -6.29
C ILE A 294 7.25 -14.90 -6.67
N GLY A 295 6.92 -15.87 -5.83
CA GLY A 295 7.16 -17.30 -6.05
C GLY A 295 6.18 -17.96 -7.02
N GLU A 296 5.07 -17.30 -7.34
CA GLU A 296 4.01 -17.88 -8.17
C GLU A 296 4.36 -17.88 -9.66
N GLU A 297 3.83 -18.89 -10.34
CA GLU A 297 3.83 -19.02 -11.80
C GLU A 297 5.19 -18.70 -12.43
N SER A 298 5.26 -17.65 -13.26
CA SER A 298 6.50 -17.18 -13.89
C SER A 298 6.90 -15.78 -13.40
N HIS A 299 6.40 -15.30 -12.25
CA HIS A 299 6.58 -13.92 -11.78
C HIS A 299 8.06 -13.54 -11.67
N LYS A 300 8.84 -14.35 -10.94
CA LYS A 300 10.28 -14.14 -10.81
C LYS A 300 11.02 -14.09 -12.15
N THR A 301 10.62 -14.92 -13.12
CA THR A 301 11.21 -14.92 -14.47
C THR A 301 10.86 -13.64 -15.25
N LEU A 302 9.59 -13.22 -15.20
CA LEU A 302 9.14 -11.98 -15.82
C LEU A 302 9.87 -10.77 -15.24
N LEU A 303 9.96 -10.66 -13.91
CA LEU A 303 10.65 -9.57 -13.23
C LEU A 303 12.13 -9.51 -13.61
N LYS A 304 12.81 -10.67 -13.71
CA LYS A 304 14.19 -10.75 -14.23
C LYS A 304 14.31 -10.20 -15.65
N ASN A 305 13.40 -10.59 -16.55
CA ASN A 305 13.41 -10.13 -17.94
C ASN A 305 13.16 -8.62 -18.03
N LEU A 306 12.22 -8.09 -17.25
CA LEU A 306 11.90 -6.65 -17.19
C LEU A 306 13.09 -5.83 -16.68
N VAL A 307 13.70 -6.24 -15.56
CA VAL A 307 14.90 -5.58 -15.02
C VAL A 307 16.04 -5.65 -16.02
N ALA A 308 16.28 -6.81 -16.64
CA ALA A 308 17.33 -6.96 -17.64
C ALA A 308 17.12 -5.98 -18.79
N TRP A 309 15.91 -5.91 -19.34
CA TRP A 309 15.57 -4.96 -20.39
C TRP A 309 15.76 -3.52 -19.95
N MET A 310 15.29 -3.12 -18.76
CA MET A 310 15.47 -1.77 -18.22
C MET A 310 16.95 -1.37 -18.10
N MET A 311 17.85 -2.31 -17.81
CA MET A 311 19.28 -2.02 -17.64
C MET A 311 20.08 -1.96 -18.95
N GLN A 312 19.53 -2.43 -20.08
CA GLN A 312 20.25 -2.42 -21.36
C GLN A 312 20.08 -1.11 -22.14
N PRO A 313 21.14 -0.35 -22.44
CA PRO A 313 21.03 0.84 -23.29
C PRO A 313 20.51 0.53 -24.69
N GLU A 314 19.77 1.46 -25.28
CA GLU A 314 19.21 1.36 -26.63
C GLU A 314 19.38 2.69 -27.38
N ASP A 315 19.44 2.65 -28.70
CA ASP A 315 19.67 3.81 -29.57
C ASP A 315 18.40 4.40 -30.19
N TYR A 316 17.25 3.77 -29.97
CA TYR A 316 15.97 4.18 -30.52
C TYR A 316 15.14 4.96 -29.50
N THR A 317 14.12 5.69 -29.98
CA THR A 317 13.27 6.57 -29.13
C THR A 317 11.78 6.31 -29.27
N THR A 318 11.40 5.26 -29.99
CA THR A 318 10.02 4.84 -30.28
C THR A 318 9.97 3.33 -30.43
N LEU A 319 8.83 2.70 -30.12
CA LEU A 319 8.63 1.27 -30.35
C LEU A 319 8.27 0.96 -31.81
N GLU A 320 7.91 1.98 -32.60
CA GLU A 320 7.57 1.84 -34.01
C GLU A 320 8.72 1.21 -34.82
N GLY A 321 8.44 0.09 -35.46
CA GLY A 321 9.44 -0.69 -36.21
C GLY A 321 10.43 -1.49 -35.35
N LYS A 322 10.31 -1.44 -34.02
CA LYS A 322 11.13 -2.19 -33.05
C LYS A 322 10.37 -3.34 -32.39
N ALA A 323 9.07 -3.16 -32.18
CA ALA A 323 8.15 -4.20 -31.72
C ALA A 323 6.86 -4.18 -32.56
N LYS A 324 6.07 -5.25 -32.50
CA LYS A 324 4.74 -5.29 -33.12
C LYS A 324 3.85 -4.23 -32.43
N PRO A 325 3.35 -3.21 -33.16
CA PRO A 325 2.56 -2.14 -32.57
C PRO A 325 1.33 -2.66 -31.84
N ASP A 326 0.98 -1.98 -30.75
CA ASP A 326 -0.30 -2.19 -30.09
C ASP A 326 -1.41 -1.34 -30.70
N GLN A 327 -2.63 -1.49 -30.19
CA GLN A 327 -3.73 -0.57 -30.46
C GLN A 327 -4.01 0.30 -29.25
N LYS A 328 -4.66 1.44 -29.47
CA LYS A 328 -5.19 2.22 -28.36
C LYS A 328 -6.27 1.42 -27.65
N THR A 329 -6.19 1.32 -26.33
CA THR A 329 -7.24 0.70 -25.53
C THR A 329 -8.51 1.56 -25.61
N PRO A 330 -9.69 0.98 -25.90
CA PRO A 330 -10.94 1.71 -25.83
C PRO A 330 -11.24 2.11 -24.39
N LEU A 331 -11.44 3.40 -24.15
CA LEU A 331 -11.73 3.96 -22.84
C LEU A 331 -13.22 4.22 -22.67
N LEU A 332 -13.72 3.96 -21.47
CA LEU A 332 -15.03 4.42 -21.01
C LEU A 332 -14.98 5.93 -20.74
N SER A 333 -16.13 6.59 -20.82
CA SER A 333 -16.22 8.03 -20.54
C SER A 333 -15.75 8.38 -19.13
N MET A 334 -16.00 7.52 -18.14
CA MET A 334 -15.54 7.70 -16.75
C MET A 334 -14.02 7.60 -16.56
N GLU A 335 -13.28 7.14 -17.58
CA GLU A 335 -11.81 7.06 -17.58
C GLU A 335 -11.16 8.28 -18.25
N ILE A 336 -11.96 9.19 -18.80
CA ILE A 336 -11.49 10.48 -19.30
C ILE A 336 -11.35 11.39 -18.07
N PRO A 337 -10.16 11.95 -17.79
CA PRO A 337 -9.89 12.64 -16.52
C PRO A 337 -10.95 13.70 -16.15
N GLN A 338 -11.29 14.58 -17.10
CA GLN A 338 -12.25 15.67 -16.91
C GLN A 338 -13.72 15.21 -16.82
N GLN A 339 -14.02 13.97 -17.23
CA GLN A 339 -15.38 13.40 -17.20
C GLN A 339 -15.55 12.37 -16.10
N SER A 340 -14.46 12.00 -15.43
CA SER A 340 -14.47 11.04 -14.34
C SER A 340 -15.29 11.57 -13.17
N MET A 341 -15.86 10.65 -12.40
CA MET A 341 -16.62 10.94 -11.18
C MET A 341 -16.23 9.93 -10.11
N GLU A 342 -16.23 10.37 -8.85
CA GLU A 342 -16.11 9.52 -7.67
C GLU A 342 -17.36 8.62 -7.60
N PRO A 343 -17.22 7.28 -7.74
CA PRO A 343 -18.36 6.38 -7.73
C PRO A 343 -18.95 6.18 -6.32
N LYS A 344 -18.13 6.43 -5.29
CA LYS A 344 -18.47 6.39 -3.86
C LYS A 344 -17.71 7.50 -3.15
N HIS A 345 -18.14 7.84 -1.94
CA HIS A 345 -17.49 8.86 -1.13
C HIS A 345 -16.15 8.36 -0.58
N GLU A 346 -15.12 9.19 -0.70
CA GLU A 346 -13.76 8.96 -0.18
C GLU A 346 -13.50 9.88 1.04
N PRO A 347 -12.63 9.47 2.00
CA PRO A 347 -11.79 8.26 1.98
C PRO A 347 -12.58 6.97 2.21
N TRP A 348 -12.00 5.82 1.83
CA TRP A 348 -12.67 4.51 1.88
C TRP A 348 -12.93 3.98 3.29
N GLY A 349 -12.35 4.63 4.29
CA GLY A 349 -12.53 4.37 5.70
C GLY A 349 -12.28 5.64 6.53
N GLN A 350 -12.57 5.57 7.82
CA GLN A 350 -12.25 6.66 8.73
C GLN A 350 -10.83 6.45 9.28
N PRO A 351 -9.94 7.46 9.18
CA PRO A 351 -8.65 7.47 9.87
C PRO A 351 -8.78 7.10 11.35
N GLY A 352 -7.79 6.38 11.88
CA GLY A 352 -7.66 6.13 13.31
C GLY A 352 -7.69 7.44 14.11
N HIS A 353 -8.16 7.41 15.37
CA HIS A 353 -8.27 8.62 16.17
C HIS A 353 -6.91 9.30 16.37
N GLY A 354 -6.77 10.52 15.87
CA GLY A 354 -5.55 11.33 15.98
C GLY A 354 -4.48 11.03 14.92
N TYR A 355 -4.72 10.06 14.04
CA TYR A 355 -3.85 9.80 12.90
C TYR A 355 -4.11 10.83 11.79
N LEU A 356 -3.03 11.44 11.31
CA LEU A 356 -3.01 12.40 10.22
C LEU A 356 -1.96 11.93 9.22
N TRP A 357 -2.39 11.44 8.04
CA TRP A 357 -1.49 10.89 7.01
C TRP A 357 -0.37 11.83 6.56
N TYR A 358 -0.56 13.14 6.76
CA TYR A 358 0.37 14.20 6.39
C TYR A 358 1.28 14.68 7.53
N ASP A 359 1.11 14.17 8.75
CA ASP A 359 1.92 14.53 9.92
C ASP A 359 2.54 13.26 10.55
N PRO A 360 3.83 12.99 10.27
CA PRO A 360 4.53 11.82 10.79
C PRO A 360 4.62 11.79 12.32
N SER A 361 4.43 12.94 12.99
CA SER A 361 4.38 12.97 14.46
C SER A 361 3.15 12.25 15.00
N THR A 362 2.11 12.03 14.20
CA THR A 362 0.91 11.28 14.59
C THR A 362 1.04 9.77 14.39
N PHE A 363 2.09 9.31 13.71
CA PHE A 363 2.23 7.91 13.36
C PHE A 363 2.55 7.05 14.58
N GLU A 364 2.05 5.82 14.55
CA GLU A 364 2.31 4.82 15.57
C GLU A 364 3.80 4.40 15.55
N GLN A 365 4.37 4.21 16.74
CA GLN A 365 5.78 3.86 16.89
C GLN A 365 6.08 2.50 16.25
N GLY A 366 7.19 2.43 15.50
CA GLY A 366 7.57 1.26 14.71
C GLY A 366 7.06 1.29 13.26
N SER A 367 6.32 2.32 12.85
CA SER A 367 6.10 2.62 11.43
C SER A 367 7.32 3.31 10.80
N PHE A 368 7.46 3.26 9.47
CA PHE A 368 8.66 3.71 8.75
C PHE A 368 9.00 5.20 8.92
N GLY A 369 7.98 6.04 9.10
CA GLY A 369 8.11 7.50 9.23
C GLY A 369 7.91 8.04 10.64
N ALA A 370 7.69 7.18 11.65
CA ALA A 370 7.44 7.66 13.01
C ALA A 370 8.63 8.46 13.56
N ASP A 371 8.34 9.62 14.15
CA ASP A 371 9.37 10.46 14.77
C ASP A 371 10.10 9.68 15.89
N SER A 372 11.38 9.40 15.67
CA SER A 372 12.27 8.75 16.63
C SER A 372 12.54 9.59 17.89
N ASN A 373 12.30 10.91 17.85
CA ASN A 373 12.40 11.82 18.98
C ASN A 373 11.10 11.93 19.79
N LYS A 374 10.00 11.29 19.36
CA LYS A 374 8.96 10.86 20.29
C LYS A 374 9.55 9.78 21.18
N ARG A 375 10.32 10.20 22.19
CA ARG A 375 10.43 9.45 23.44
C ARG A 375 9.00 9.27 23.96
N VAL A 376 8.46 8.08 23.80
CA VAL A 376 7.84 7.48 24.99
C VAL A 376 8.97 7.46 26.00
N GLU A 377 8.85 8.16 27.13
CA GLU A 377 9.73 7.87 28.25
C GLU A 377 9.63 6.35 28.46
N HIS A 378 10.67 5.60 28.06
CA HIS A 378 10.85 4.22 28.47
C HIS A 378 11.11 4.23 29.97
N LYS A 379 10.05 4.44 30.74
CA LYS A 379 9.95 3.93 32.08
C LYS A 379 9.60 2.47 31.92
N SER A 380 10.53 1.63 32.37
CA SER A 380 10.36 0.21 32.59
C SER A 380 8.91 -0.12 32.96
N VAL A 381 8.31 -1.06 32.22
CA VAL A 381 7.02 -1.68 32.59
C VAL A 381 7.17 -2.19 34.01
N THR A 382 6.55 -1.51 34.96
CA THR A 382 6.48 -1.97 36.34
C THR A 382 5.47 -3.10 36.40
N THR A 383 5.82 -4.22 37.03
CA THR A 383 4.89 -5.31 37.36
C THR A 383 3.91 -4.93 38.49
N GLU A 384 3.66 -3.63 38.68
CA GLU A 384 2.79 -3.11 39.74
C GLU A 384 1.36 -2.95 39.21
N ASP A 385 0.38 -3.24 40.07
CA ASP A 385 -1.05 -3.07 39.78
C ASP A 385 -1.38 -1.57 39.64
N GLY A 386 -1.46 -1.08 38.40
CA GLY A 386 -2.01 0.24 38.06
C GLY A 386 -3.48 0.14 37.61
N PRO A 387 -4.27 1.22 37.73
CA PRO A 387 -5.66 1.23 37.26
C PRO A 387 -5.73 1.02 35.75
N LEU A 388 -6.81 0.36 35.30
CA LEU A 388 -7.13 0.29 33.87
C LEU A 388 -7.47 1.67 33.34
N GLU A 389 -7.07 1.94 32.11
CA GLU A 389 -7.51 3.13 31.39
C GLU A 389 -8.44 2.70 30.25
N ILE A 390 -9.68 3.17 30.33
CA ILE A 390 -10.72 2.96 29.33
C ILE A 390 -10.85 4.23 28.50
N LEU A 391 -10.32 4.22 27.28
CA LEU A 391 -10.52 5.30 26.33
C LEU A 391 -11.75 4.96 25.48
N ALA A 392 -12.75 5.83 25.59
CA ALA A 392 -14.01 5.72 24.86
C ALA A 392 -14.47 7.13 24.49
N PRO A 393 -15.34 7.29 23.48
CA PRO A 393 -15.91 8.59 23.13
C PRO A 393 -16.52 9.28 24.36
N SER A 394 -16.38 10.60 24.44
CA SER A 394 -16.94 11.39 25.56
C SER A 394 -18.47 11.44 25.53
N SER A 395 -19.07 11.25 24.37
CA SER A 395 -20.51 11.09 24.17
C SER A 395 -20.78 10.23 22.95
N ILE A 396 -21.95 9.57 22.91
CA ILE A 396 -22.38 8.67 21.85
C ILE A 396 -23.86 8.91 21.50
N LYS A 397 -24.30 8.52 20.31
CA LYS A 397 -25.71 8.49 19.91
C LYS A 397 -26.20 7.07 19.68
N PRO A 398 -27.51 6.81 19.80
CA PRO A 398 -28.06 5.50 19.49
C PRO A 398 -27.80 5.14 18.03
N GLY A 399 -27.22 3.97 17.79
CA GLY A 399 -26.83 3.52 16.44
C GLY A 399 -25.40 3.87 16.01
N ASP A 400 -24.61 4.58 16.83
CA ASP A 400 -23.23 4.93 16.49
C ASP A 400 -22.31 3.71 16.44
N TYR A 401 -21.33 3.74 15.54
CA TYR A 401 -20.17 2.86 15.59
C TYR A 401 -19.16 3.43 16.58
N ILE A 402 -18.57 2.58 17.40
CA ILE A 402 -17.65 2.98 18.46
C ILE A 402 -16.38 2.12 18.45
N LYS A 403 -15.28 2.74 18.88
CA LYS A 403 -14.05 2.07 19.28
C LYS A 403 -13.78 2.36 20.75
N ILE A 404 -13.42 1.33 21.51
CA ILE A 404 -13.02 1.42 22.92
C ILE A 404 -11.63 0.81 23.04
N ASP A 405 -10.68 1.59 23.51
CA ASP A 405 -9.31 1.15 23.79
C ASP A 405 -9.13 0.91 25.29
N ILE A 406 -8.56 -0.23 25.64
CA ILE A 406 -8.30 -0.66 27.01
C ILE A 406 -6.79 -0.74 27.20
N TYR A 407 -6.27 0.02 28.15
CA TYR A 407 -4.87 -0.03 28.55
C TYR A 407 -4.71 -0.52 29.99
N SER A 408 -3.66 -1.30 30.24
CA SER A 408 -3.34 -1.85 31.55
C SER A 408 -1.82 -1.87 31.75
N GLN A 409 -1.36 -1.67 32.98
CA GLN A 409 0.05 -1.86 33.33
C GLN A 409 0.44 -3.35 33.42
N LYS A 410 -0.56 -4.20 33.62
CA LYS A 410 -0.42 -5.65 33.75
C LYS A 410 -0.99 -6.37 32.54
N GLN A 411 -0.34 -7.44 32.10
CA GLN A 411 -0.89 -8.30 31.05
C GLN A 411 -2.19 -8.94 31.56
N LEU A 412 -3.27 -8.70 30.84
CA LEU A 412 -4.55 -9.35 31.08
C LEU A 412 -4.85 -10.29 29.92
N GLU A 413 -5.39 -11.44 30.31
CA GLU A 413 -5.86 -12.47 29.38
C GLU A 413 -7.38 -12.46 29.38
N ASP A 414 -7.97 -12.96 28.29
CA ASP A 414 -9.40 -13.07 28.12
C ASP A 414 -10.17 -11.76 28.39
N VAL A 415 -9.65 -10.63 27.89
CA VAL A 415 -10.26 -9.32 28.11
C VAL A 415 -11.50 -9.17 27.23
N ALA A 416 -12.64 -8.79 27.81
CA ALA A 416 -13.89 -8.54 27.10
C ALA A 416 -14.59 -7.29 27.64
N ILE A 417 -15.52 -6.72 26.86
CA ILE A 417 -16.36 -5.61 27.29
C ILE A 417 -17.85 -5.90 27.16
N GLU A 418 -18.65 -5.19 27.95
CA GLU A 418 -20.11 -5.08 27.82
C GLU A 418 -20.51 -3.62 27.87
N LEU A 419 -21.51 -3.24 27.06
CA LEU A 419 -22.12 -1.92 27.11
C LEU A 419 -23.50 -2.07 27.73
N ILE A 420 -23.68 -1.43 28.89
CA ILE A 420 -24.89 -1.55 29.70
C ILE A 420 -25.54 -0.17 29.82
N ASP A 421 -26.80 -0.06 29.41
CA ASP A 421 -27.60 1.15 29.60
C ASP A 421 -27.85 1.41 31.10
N SER A 422 -28.19 2.65 31.43
CA SER A 422 -28.73 3.10 32.71
C SER A 422 -29.83 2.21 33.31
N ASP A 423 -30.67 1.61 32.47
CA ASP A 423 -31.73 0.68 32.89
C ASP A 423 -31.24 -0.78 33.08
N GLY A 424 -29.96 -1.05 32.83
CA GLY A 424 -29.34 -2.36 33.02
C GLY A 424 -29.34 -3.26 31.78
N GLU A 425 -29.93 -2.80 30.67
CA GLU A 425 -30.00 -3.53 29.41
C GLU A 425 -28.67 -3.54 28.65
N GLN A 426 -28.39 -4.64 27.95
CA GLN A 426 -27.23 -4.72 27.07
C GLN A 426 -27.52 -3.97 25.76
N VAL A 427 -26.64 -3.04 25.41
CA VAL A 427 -26.81 -2.17 24.23
C VAL A 427 -25.61 -2.17 23.29
N GLY A 428 -24.61 -3.00 23.56
CA GLY A 428 -23.42 -3.12 22.71
C GLY A 428 -23.55 -4.26 21.72
N LEU A 429 -23.50 -3.95 20.42
CA LEU A 429 -23.47 -4.94 19.36
C LEU A 429 -22.03 -5.13 18.89
N PHE A 430 -21.52 -6.33 19.09
CA PHE A 430 -20.17 -6.73 18.70
C PHE A 430 -20.23 -7.86 17.68
N ASN A 431 -19.37 -7.81 16.66
CA ASN A 431 -19.23 -8.88 15.65
C ASN A 431 -20.55 -9.26 14.95
N GLY A 432 -21.42 -8.29 14.67
CA GLY A 432 -22.69 -8.49 13.95
C GLY A 432 -23.77 -9.26 14.73
N ARG A 433 -23.59 -9.45 16.03
CA ARG A 433 -24.53 -10.16 16.92
C ARG A 433 -25.51 -9.19 17.60
N PRO A 434 -26.66 -9.70 18.12
CA PRO A 434 -27.53 -8.94 19.02
C PRO A 434 -26.75 -8.39 20.23
N PRO A 435 -27.31 -7.39 20.95
CA PRO A 435 -26.65 -6.80 22.09
C PRO A 435 -26.15 -7.84 23.09
N GLY A 436 -24.90 -7.72 23.52
CA GLY A 436 -24.24 -8.73 24.34
C GLY A 436 -22.80 -8.40 24.71
N LYS A 437 -22.16 -9.32 25.42
CA LYS A 437 -20.72 -9.26 25.71
C LYS A 437 -19.89 -9.47 24.44
N SER A 438 -18.78 -8.75 24.33
CA SER A 438 -17.82 -8.97 23.24
C SER A 438 -17.18 -10.35 23.31
N ASN A 439 -16.48 -10.74 22.24
CA ASN A 439 -15.49 -11.81 22.33
C ASN A 439 -14.34 -11.38 23.28
N THR A 440 -13.55 -12.36 23.73
CA THR A 440 -12.37 -12.12 24.54
C THR A 440 -11.12 -11.91 23.67
N TYR A 441 -10.20 -11.08 24.15
CA TYR A 441 -8.91 -10.81 23.51
C TYR A 441 -7.81 -10.74 24.57
N ASP A 442 -6.65 -11.29 24.26
CA ASP A 442 -5.45 -11.08 25.07
C ASP A 442 -4.84 -9.72 24.76
N MET A 443 -4.35 -9.02 25.79
CA MET A 443 -3.71 -7.73 25.58
C MET A 443 -2.32 -7.91 24.96
N LYS A 444 -1.98 -7.05 24.01
CA LYS A 444 -0.66 -6.98 23.38
C LYS A 444 0.16 -5.88 24.04
N ALA A 445 1.47 -6.04 24.11
CA ALA A 445 2.35 -4.97 24.58
C ALA A 445 2.24 -3.76 23.62
N LYS A 446 1.98 -2.57 24.15
CA LYS A 446 1.93 -1.29 23.43
C LYS A 446 2.51 -0.20 24.33
N ASP A 447 3.53 0.50 23.85
CA ASP A 447 4.27 1.50 24.62
C ASP A 447 4.85 0.95 25.94
N ASN A 448 4.45 1.52 27.08
CA ASN A 448 4.83 1.11 28.44
C ASN A 448 3.76 0.24 29.12
N ARG A 449 2.78 -0.28 28.36
CA ARG A 449 1.58 -0.94 28.87
C ARG A 449 1.18 -2.13 28.00
N PHE A 450 0.11 -2.79 28.40
CA PHE A 450 -0.64 -3.73 27.59
C PHE A 450 -1.89 -3.04 27.06
N HIS A 451 -2.29 -3.37 25.83
CA HIS A 451 -3.39 -2.77 25.11
C HIS A 451 -4.23 -3.83 24.39
N CYS A 452 -5.55 -3.63 24.38
CA CYS A 452 -6.45 -4.24 23.41
C CYS A 452 -7.56 -3.24 23.07
N TYR A 453 -8.26 -3.45 21.95
CA TYR A 453 -9.35 -2.57 21.52
C TYR A 453 -10.56 -3.37 21.08
N PHE A 454 -11.73 -2.71 21.13
CA PHE A 454 -13.02 -3.28 20.80
C PHE A 454 -13.77 -2.34 19.86
N ASN A 455 -14.14 -2.86 18.70
CA ASN A 455 -15.03 -2.17 17.75
C ASN A 455 -16.44 -2.71 17.90
N GLY A 456 -17.43 -1.82 17.97
CA GLY A 456 -18.83 -2.20 18.14
C GLY A 456 -19.79 -1.13 17.65
N LYS A 457 -21.07 -1.37 17.88
CA LYS A 457 -22.16 -0.44 17.59
C LYS A 457 -23.07 -0.30 18.79
N ILE A 458 -23.57 0.91 19.04
CA ILE A 458 -24.59 1.18 20.06
C ILE A 458 -25.97 0.81 19.51
N ALA A 459 -26.75 0.08 20.29
CA ALA A 459 -28.14 -0.26 19.98
C ALA A 459 -28.99 1.01 19.82
N ARG A 460 -30.03 0.96 18.98
CA ARG A 460 -30.90 2.12 18.74
C ARG A 460 -31.77 2.45 19.95
N GLU A 461 -31.95 1.47 20.82
CA GLU A 461 -32.75 1.48 22.03
C GLU A 461 -32.00 2.09 23.22
N ALA A 462 -30.69 2.31 23.09
CA ALA A 462 -29.88 2.88 24.16
C ALA A 462 -30.32 4.32 24.48
N SER A 463 -30.46 4.65 25.77
CA SER A 463 -30.92 5.96 26.21
C SER A 463 -30.08 6.51 27.36
N GLN A 464 -30.11 7.82 27.59
CA GLN A 464 -29.44 8.51 28.72
C GLN A 464 -27.91 8.35 28.83
N SER A 465 -27.40 7.17 29.16
CA SER A 465 -25.97 6.87 29.31
C SER A 465 -25.67 5.38 29.24
N VAL A 466 -24.45 5.04 28.81
CA VAL A 466 -23.94 3.68 28.73
C VAL A 466 -22.72 3.52 29.63
N ALA A 467 -22.69 2.43 30.40
CA ALA A 467 -21.50 1.98 31.09
C ALA A 467 -20.75 0.94 30.23
N VAL A 468 -19.51 1.25 29.91
CA VAL A 468 -18.52 0.28 29.43
C VAL A 468 -18.05 -0.51 30.64
N LYS A 469 -18.37 -1.80 30.72
CA LYS A 469 -17.84 -2.72 31.74
C LYS A 469 -16.75 -3.58 31.12
N VAL A 470 -15.58 -3.62 31.75
CA VAL A 470 -14.43 -4.40 31.30
C VAL A 470 -14.32 -5.65 32.16
N TYR A 471 -14.04 -6.77 31.50
CA TYR A 471 -13.86 -8.07 32.11
C TYR A 471 -12.49 -8.65 31.75
N SER A 472 -11.88 -9.43 32.64
CA SER A 472 -10.75 -10.32 32.34
C SER A 472 -11.01 -11.66 33.00
N LYS A 473 -10.78 -12.76 32.27
CA LYS A 473 -11.07 -14.14 32.73
C LYS A 473 -12.50 -14.29 33.28
N GLY A 474 -13.46 -13.58 32.67
CA GLY A 474 -14.87 -13.59 33.05
C GLY A 474 -15.25 -12.74 34.28
N GLN A 475 -14.30 -12.14 34.99
CA GLN A 475 -14.59 -11.25 36.13
C GLN A 475 -14.58 -9.78 35.70
N MET A 476 -15.55 -8.99 36.20
CA MET A 476 -15.59 -7.54 35.94
C MET A 476 -14.49 -6.86 36.75
N ILE A 477 -13.65 -6.09 36.08
CA ILE A 477 -12.45 -5.48 36.67
C ILE A 477 -12.49 -3.96 36.68
N ASP A 478 -13.23 -3.32 35.78
CA ASP A 478 -13.39 -1.87 35.75
C ASP A 478 -14.63 -1.44 34.94
N SER A 479 -15.05 -0.18 35.08
CA SER A 479 -16.11 0.39 34.27
C SER A 479 -16.01 1.90 34.06
N LYS A 480 -16.49 2.38 32.91
CA LYS A 480 -16.57 3.81 32.58
C LYS A 480 -17.91 4.18 32.00
N ARG A 481 -18.50 5.27 32.49
CA ARG A 481 -19.77 5.82 31.97
C ARG A 481 -19.51 6.77 30.80
N ILE A 482 -20.41 6.72 29.82
CA ILE A 482 -20.48 7.59 28.65
C ILE A 482 -21.91 8.11 28.54
N ASP A 483 -22.09 9.41 28.27
CA ASP A 483 -23.43 9.97 28.09
C ASP A 483 -23.95 9.76 26.66
N ILE A 484 -25.25 9.47 26.55
CA ILE A 484 -25.95 9.41 25.27
C ILE A 484 -26.53 10.78 24.96
N ASN A 485 -26.07 11.37 23.85
CA ASN A 485 -26.66 12.58 23.31
C ASN A 485 -27.89 12.24 22.47
N SER A 486 -28.99 12.91 22.76
CA SER A 486 -30.28 12.76 22.06
C SER A 486 -30.24 13.30 20.64
#